data_AF-A0A552FTJ2-F1
#
_entry.id   AF-A0A552FTJ2-F1
#
_cell.length_a   1.000
_cell.length_b   1.000
_cell.length_c   1.000
_cell.angle_alpha   90.00
_cell.angle_beta   90.00
_cell.angle_gamma   90.00
#
_symmetry.space_group_name_H-M   'P 1'
#
loop_
_entity.id
_entity.type
_entity.pdbx_description
1 polymer ?
#
loop_
_entity_poly.entity_id
_entity_poly.type
_entity_poly.pdbx_seq_one_letter_code
_entity_poly.pdbx_strand_id
1 'polypeptide(L)'
;MNNRLYLHLMANKEKGFALPLAMLIGLILMVTGMTMMMRAQGDQSKVIAQRARAGSLRSSEVGLARVQDLLNSVRVMATVDSNCTAGDCWQNAQVPTDNPSTDLQRHLKKLVDAAPSCSNPNNADTLKAKINELRGLSANTWFELGNNRYYRVVGYDYSIGTGRGVLTIEGLSRTSAARDLTNTAINRDIDDNAASRNRVVVTIPILDFRPLAFNRTTVPALWISDGTADNGAKFEGDVVENVARPECKNKQDKIKQPTTDAPNHPYTAQFVGVFFPNLPPIPTNLPSVQKDLALTTSETFPRTGDTPTPRTINGQGVQVYEYIVNNINLSGSGQITITPGQRVVFYVRGNINGAIEHNCGTTTGCKPGNLQIYANNELKSTAPQICLTGNEKLEAFIFAPDYSLGKTDTGAFVGAAWGKNWGQISGCPSSSGAVAVTQKVEWTELIQDLKPKFPQLGEIANWCEERIDTTDPSECVPRP
;
A
#
# COMPACT_ATOMS: atom_id res chain seq x y z
N MET A 1 7.21 -109.39 -36.49
CA MET A 1 6.50 -108.51 -35.53
C MET A 1 7.50 -107.46 -35.05
N ASN A 2 7.68 -106.38 -35.83
CA ASN A 2 7.00 -105.09 -35.66
C ASN A 2 7.24 -104.48 -34.28
N ASN A 3 8.42 -103.86 -34.05
CA ASN A 3 8.57 -102.72 -33.12
C ASN A 3 9.95 -102.01 -33.13
N ARG A 4 10.80 -102.18 -34.15
CA ARG A 4 12.10 -101.46 -34.21
C ARG A 4 12.36 -100.63 -35.46
N LEU A 5 11.39 -100.46 -36.35
CA LEU A 5 11.57 -99.74 -37.61
C LEU A 5 10.94 -98.34 -37.65
N TYR A 6 10.33 -97.84 -36.56
CA TYR A 6 9.64 -96.54 -36.58
C TYR A 6 10.44 -95.36 -35.99
N LEU A 7 11.60 -95.61 -35.36
CA LEU A 7 12.38 -94.57 -34.68
C LEU A 7 13.61 -94.07 -35.45
N HIS A 8 13.99 -94.72 -36.56
CA HIS A 8 15.16 -94.31 -37.35
C HIS A 8 14.83 -93.45 -38.59
N LEU A 9 13.56 -93.13 -38.83
CA LEU A 9 13.13 -92.34 -39.99
C LEU A 9 12.86 -90.86 -39.69
N MET A 10 12.96 -90.41 -38.42
CA MET A 10 12.82 -88.99 -38.06
C MET A 10 14.16 -88.25 -37.87
N ALA A 11 15.31 -88.93 -37.95
CA ALA A 11 16.61 -88.33 -37.57
C ALA A 11 17.34 -87.57 -38.69
N ASN A 12 16.84 -87.54 -39.94
CA ASN A 12 17.62 -87.04 -41.08
C ASN A 12 16.90 -86.09 -42.05
N LYS A 13 15.82 -85.41 -41.65
CA LYS A 13 15.08 -84.53 -42.59
C LYS A 13 15.22 -83.01 -42.40
N GLU A 14 15.96 -82.49 -41.42
CA GLU A 14 16.01 -81.03 -41.20
C GLU A 14 17.40 -80.45 -40.92
N LYS A 15 18.32 -80.55 -41.91
CA LYS A 15 19.59 -79.79 -41.87
C LYS A 15 19.64 -78.61 -42.84
N GLY A 16 18.57 -78.32 -43.58
CA GLY A 16 18.47 -77.17 -44.50
C GLY A 16 17.64 -75.97 -44.00
N PHE A 17 16.83 -76.15 -42.95
CA PHE A 17 15.85 -75.14 -42.51
C PHE A 17 16.27 -74.37 -41.24
N ALA A 18 17.30 -74.84 -40.53
CA ALA A 18 17.77 -74.22 -39.29
C ALA A 18 18.43 -72.85 -39.51
N LEU A 19 19.12 -72.65 -40.63
CA LEU A 19 19.86 -71.42 -40.91
C LEU A 19 18.94 -70.24 -41.32
N PRO A 20 17.93 -70.44 -42.20
CA PRO A 20 16.88 -69.44 -42.41
C PRO A 20 16.08 -69.15 -41.14
N LEU A 21 15.74 -70.17 -40.34
CA LEU A 21 14.98 -70.01 -39.09
C LEU A 21 15.77 -69.20 -38.04
N ALA A 22 17.07 -69.48 -37.88
CA ALA A 22 17.94 -68.74 -36.97
C ALA A 22 18.11 -67.27 -37.40
N MET A 23 18.22 -67.00 -38.71
CA MET A 23 18.23 -65.63 -39.22
C MET A 23 16.90 -64.92 -38.97
N LEU A 24 15.77 -65.59 -39.15
CA LEU A 24 14.43 -65.04 -38.94
C LEU A 24 14.17 -64.72 -37.46
N ILE A 25 14.57 -65.62 -36.56
CA ILE A 25 14.50 -65.39 -35.11
C ILE A 25 15.45 -64.26 -34.69
N GLY A 26 16.68 -64.20 -35.24
CA GLY A 26 17.61 -63.10 -34.98
C GLY A 26 17.09 -61.74 -35.44
N LEU A 27 16.41 -61.69 -36.58
CA LEU A 27 15.82 -60.46 -37.12
C LEU A 27 14.61 -60.01 -36.29
N ILE A 28 13.77 -60.93 -35.82
CA ILE A 28 12.67 -60.64 -34.89
C ILE A 28 13.20 -60.09 -33.56
N LEU A 29 14.25 -60.69 -32.99
CA LEU A 29 14.88 -60.22 -31.75
C LEU A 29 15.54 -58.85 -31.91
N MET A 30 16.12 -58.55 -33.08
CA MET A 30 16.71 -57.25 -33.38
C MET A 30 15.63 -56.16 -33.50
N VAL A 31 14.50 -56.45 -34.16
CA VAL A 31 13.36 -55.52 -34.28
C VAL A 31 12.69 -55.26 -32.94
N THR A 32 12.51 -56.29 -32.10
CA THR A 32 11.98 -56.10 -30.74
C THR A 32 12.97 -55.32 -29.85
N GLY A 33 14.27 -55.55 -29.98
CA GLY A 33 15.31 -54.75 -29.31
C GLY A 33 15.30 -53.27 -29.72
N MET A 34 15.21 -52.98 -31.02
CA MET A 34 15.14 -51.60 -31.53
C MET A 34 13.86 -50.88 -31.06
N THR A 35 12.72 -51.56 -31.08
CA THR A 35 11.44 -50.97 -30.63
C THR A 35 11.41 -50.74 -29.12
N MET A 36 11.98 -51.64 -28.31
CA MET A 36 12.15 -51.42 -26.87
C MET A 36 13.10 -50.26 -26.58
N MET A 37 14.19 -50.12 -27.35
CA MET A 37 15.14 -49.02 -27.20
C MET A 37 14.54 -47.66 -27.60
N MET A 38 13.76 -47.61 -28.68
CA MET A 38 13.01 -46.41 -29.09
C MET A 38 11.97 -46.00 -28.04
N ARG A 39 11.26 -46.97 -27.46
CA ARG A 39 10.31 -46.71 -26.36
C ARG A 39 11.02 -46.22 -25.10
N ALA A 40 12.15 -46.82 -24.73
CA ALA A 40 12.95 -46.40 -23.58
C ALA A 40 13.52 -44.98 -23.76
N GLN A 41 13.99 -44.62 -24.95
CA GLN A 41 14.41 -43.26 -25.28
C GLN A 41 13.25 -42.27 -25.22
N GLY A 42 12.06 -42.66 -25.72
CA GLY A 42 10.84 -41.86 -25.63
C GLY A 42 10.39 -41.63 -24.19
N ASP A 43 10.41 -42.66 -23.35
CA ASP A 43 10.05 -42.57 -21.93
C ASP A 43 11.06 -41.73 -21.14
N GLN A 44 12.37 -41.87 -21.40
CA GLN A 44 13.40 -41.02 -20.82
C GLN A 44 13.22 -39.55 -21.24
N SER A 45 12.94 -39.28 -22.52
CA SER A 45 12.66 -37.93 -23.02
C SER A 45 11.43 -37.32 -22.35
N LYS A 46 10.36 -38.09 -22.18
CA LYS A 46 9.15 -37.67 -21.47
C LYS A 46 9.43 -37.34 -20.00
N VAL A 47 10.18 -38.17 -19.29
CA VAL A 47 10.54 -37.95 -17.88
C VAL A 47 11.43 -36.71 -17.73
N ILE A 48 12.38 -36.50 -18.64
CA ILE A 48 13.22 -35.30 -18.67
C ILE A 48 12.36 -34.05 -18.89
N ALA A 49 11.45 -34.08 -19.87
CA ALA A 49 10.54 -32.96 -20.15
C ALA A 49 9.60 -32.66 -18.96
N GLN A 50 9.04 -33.70 -18.32
CA GLN A 50 8.20 -33.54 -17.13
C GLN A 50 8.99 -32.97 -15.95
N ARG A 51 10.21 -33.46 -15.71
CA ARG A 51 11.09 -32.95 -14.65
C ARG A 51 11.50 -31.50 -14.88
N ALA A 52 11.82 -31.14 -16.12
CA ALA A 52 12.17 -29.78 -16.48
C ALA A 52 10.98 -28.83 -16.28
N ARG A 53 9.77 -29.22 -16.72
CA ARG A 53 8.52 -28.46 -16.47
C ARG A 53 8.23 -28.27 -14.98
N ALA A 54 8.34 -29.33 -14.19
CA ALA A 54 8.18 -29.23 -12.73
C ALA A 54 9.24 -28.30 -12.11
N GLY A 55 10.48 -28.31 -12.64
CA GLY A 55 11.55 -27.41 -12.23
C GLY A 55 11.23 -25.93 -12.51
N SER A 56 10.73 -25.60 -13.69
CA SER A 56 10.35 -24.23 -14.04
C SER A 56 9.12 -23.74 -13.28
N LEU A 57 8.12 -24.59 -13.06
CA LEU A 57 6.96 -24.26 -12.22
C LEU A 57 7.38 -23.96 -10.78
N ARG A 58 8.19 -24.85 -10.17
CA ARG A 58 8.73 -24.63 -8.82
C ARG A 58 9.52 -23.33 -8.72
N SER A 59 10.26 -22.98 -9.77
CA SER A 59 11.01 -21.71 -9.79
C SER A 59 10.09 -20.50 -9.81
N SER A 60 8.95 -20.59 -10.51
CA SER A 60 7.91 -19.56 -10.54
C SER A 60 7.22 -19.41 -9.18
N GLU A 61 6.90 -20.52 -8.52
CA GLU A 61 6.27 -20.54 -7.18
C GLU A 61 7.17 -19.94 -6.10
N VAL A 62 8.47 -20.27 -6.12
CA VAL A 62 9.47 -19.68 -5.21
C VAL A 62 9.63 -18.18 -5.49
N GLY A 63 9.69 -17.79 -6.77
CA GLY A 63 9.71 -16.39 -7.17
C GLY A 63 8.50 -15.64 -6.64
N LEU A 64 7.30 -16.21 -6.77
CA LEU A 64 6.07 -15.62 -6.27
C LEU A 64 6.10 -15.43 -4.74
N ALA A 65 6.46 -16.47 -3.99
CA ALA A 65 6.53 -16.39 -2.54
C ALA A 65 7.50 -15.28 -2.09
N ARG A 66 8.62 -15.10 -2.80
CA ARG A 66 9.59 -14.04 -2.53
C ARG A 66 9.02 -12.65 -2.82
N VAL A 67 8.34 -12.46 -3.96
CA VAL A 67 7.67 -11.18 -4.27
C VAL A 67 6.58 -10.88 -3.25
N GLN A 68 5.80 -11.87 -2.82
CA GLN A 68 4.79 -11.70 -1.77
C GLN A 68 5.40 -11.31 -0.42
N ASP A 69 6.53 -11.90 -0.01
CA ASP A 69 7.24 -11.47 1.22
C ASP A 69 7.69 -10.01 1.12
N LEU A 70 8.27 -9.63 -0.02
CA LEU A 70 8.72 -8.27 -0.27
C LEU A 70 7.56 -7.27 -0.23
N LEU A 71 6.45 -7.57 -0.91
CA LEU A 71 5.25 -6.74 -0.89
C LEU A 71 4.58 -6.70 0.48
N ASN A 72 4.59 -7.80 1.24
CA ASN A 72 4.10 -7.79 2.62
C ASN A 72 4.98 -6.96 3.55
N SER A 73 6.28 -6.87 3.26
CA SER A 73 7.25 -6.08 4.02
C SER A 73 7.20 -4.60 3.67
N VAL A 74 6.94 -4.27 2.40
CA VAL A 74 6.86 -2.90 1.88
C VAL A 74 5.48 -2.69 1.25
N ARG A 75 4.43 -2.72 2.07
CA ARG A 75 3.03 -2.80 1.60
C ARG A 75 2.62 -1.69 0.65
N VAL A 76 3.13 -0.48 0.83
CA VAL A 76 2.88 0.67 -0.07
C VAL A 76 3.33 0.40 -1.52
N MET A 77 4.27 -0.52 -1.75
CA MET A 77 4.66 -0.92 -3.10
C MET A 77 3.58 -1.74 -3.81
N ALA A 78 2.63 -2.33 -3.09
CA ALA A 78 1.53 -3.09 -3.70
C ALA A 78 0.43 -2.19 -4.28
N THR A 79 0.54 -0.86 -4.21
CA THR A 79 -0.44 0.10 -4.78
C THR A 79 0.09 0.83 -5.99
N VAL A 80 1.22 0.38 -6.55
CA VAL A 80 1.89 1.02 -7.68
C VAL A 80 2.41 -0.05 -8.63
N ASP A 81 2.48 0.27 -9.91
CA ASP A 81 2.94 -0.65 -10.95
C ASP A 81 4.44 -0.96 -10.78
N SER A 82 4.89 -2.06 -11.36
CA SER A 82 6.32 -2.39 -11.43
C SER A 82 7.11 -1.36 -12.26
N ASN A 83 6.57 -0.98 -13.43
CA ASN A 83 7.22 -0.11 -14.40
C ASN A 83 6.27 1.02 -14.81
N CYS A 84 6.82 2.21 -15.04
CA CYS A 84 6.04 3.38 -15.43
C CYS A 84 6.90 4.35 -16.26
N THR A 85 6.25 5.12 -17.14
CA THR A 85 6.91 6.18 -17.92
C THR A 85 7.17 7.45 -17.10
N ALA A 86 6.34 7.72 -16.10
CA ALA A 86 6.51 8.78 -15.12
C ALA A 86 5.72 8.46 -13.84
N GLY A 87 6.17 9.01 -12.70
CA GLY A 87 5.45 8.92 -11.42
C GLY A 87 5.87 7.72 -10.55
N ASP A 88 4.89 7.22 -9.79
CA ASP A 88 5.08 6.21 -8.76
C ASP A 88 5.01 4.79 -9.32
N CYS A 89 6.14 4.09 -9.30
CA CYS A 89 6.27 2.66 -9.64
C CYS A 89 7.51 2.05 -8.98
N TRP A 90 7.64 0.73 -8.99
CA TRP A 90 8.78 0.05 -8.35
C TRP A 90 10.12 0.49 -8.93
N GLN A 91 10.19 0.67 -10.26
CA GLN A 91 11.38 1.14 -10.96
C GLN A 91 11.93 2.46 -10.39
N ASN A 92 11.03 3.37 -10.01
CA ASN A 92 11.38 4.69 -9.46
C ASN A 92 11.41 4.72 -7.92
N ALA A 93 11.21 3.57 -7.27
CA ALA A 93 11.17 3.47 -5.82
C ALA A 93 12.54 3.79 -5.22
N GLN A 94 12.59 4.87 -4.44
CA GLN A 94 13.77 5.26 -3.70
C GLN A 94 13.37 5.89 -2.38
N VAL A 95 14.28 5.79 -1.41
CA VAL A 95 14.18 6.45 -0.12
C VAL A 95 15.06 7.69 -0.20
N PRO A 96 14.51 8.88 -0.53
CA PRO A 96 15.33 10.07 -0.69
C PRO A 96 15.96 10.49 0.63
N THR A 97 17.20 10.97 0.54
CA THR A 97 17.88 11.67 1.64
C THR A 97 17.26 13.06 1.86
N ASP A 98 16.77 13.68 0.79
CA ASP A 98 16.18 15.02 0.78
C ASP A 98 14.64 15.00 0.65
N ASN A 99 14.05 16.10 0.19
CA ASN A 99 12.60 16.23 0.04
C ASN A 99 12.05 15.25 -1.02
N PRO A 100 11.05 14.41 -0.67
CA PRO A 100 10.46 13.47 -1.60
C PRO A 100 9.67 14.19 -2.70
N SER A 101 9.89 13.78 -3.96
CA SER A 101 9.23 14.38 -5.12
C SER A 101 7.89 13.72 -5.48
N THR A 102 7.63 12.51 -4.98
CA THR A 102 6.41 11.75 -5.25
C THR A 102 5.78 11.20 -3.97
N ASP A 103 4.53 10.75 -4.07
CA ASP A 103 3.79 10.22 -2.92
C ASP A 103 4.40 8.90 -2.43
N LEU A 104 4.82 8.02 -3.34
CA LEU A 104 5.55 6.80 -2.98
C LEU A 104 6.84 7.12 -2.23
N GLN A 105 7.66 8.07 -2.70
CA GLN A 105 8.89 8.44 -2.00
C GLN A 105 8.61 9.01 -0.60
N ARG A 106 7.54 9.80 -0.46
CA ARG A 106 7.12 10.35 0.84
C ARG A 106 6.73 9.22 1.80
N HIS A 107 5.97 8.24 1.33
CA HIS A 107 5.58 7.07 2.13
C HIS A 107 6.79 6.18 2.47
N LEU A 108 7.67 5.89 1.51
CA LEU A 108 8.86 5.06 1.73
C LEU A 108 9.84 5.73 2.71
N LYS A 109 10.07 7.04 2.57
CA LYS A 109 10.89 7.81 3.51
C LYS A 109 10.33 7.73 4.93
N LYS A 110 9.04 8.00 5.11
CA LYS A 110 8.38 7.91 6.42
C LYS A 110 8.44 6.49 7.00
N LEU A 111 8.27 5.45 6.18
CA LEU A 111 8.35 4.05 6.61
C LEU A 111 9.76 3.69 7.11
N VAL A 112 10.80 4.15 6.41
CA VAL A 112 12.20 3.91 6.78
C VAL A 112 12.62 4.71 8.00
N ASP A 113 12.27 5.99 8.06
CA ASP A 113 12.61 6.88 9.18
C ASP A 113 11.93 6.41 10.48
N ALA A 114 10.77 5.77 10.39
CA ALA A 114 10.05 5.21 11.54
C ALA A 114 10.61 3.85 12.04
N ALA A 115 11.29 3.07 11.18
CA ALA A 115 11.70 1.69 11.46
C ALA A 115 12.54 1.46 12.75
N PRO A 116 13.40 2.39 13.22
CA PRO A 116 14.19 2.23 14.45
C PRO A 116 13.37 2.23 15.76
N SER A 117 12.13 2.73 15.76
CA SER A 117 11.37 3.07 16.98
C SER A 117 10.77 1.87 17.76
N CYS A 118 10.68 0.66 17.19
CA CYS A 118 10.11 -0.53 17.86
C CYS A 118 11.16 -1.63 18.15
N SER A 119 12.34 -1.26 18.67
CA SER A 119 13.35 -2.15 19.32
C SER A 119 14.57 -2.61 18.49
N ASN A 120 14.70 -2.32 17.20
CA ASN A 120 15.93 -2.63 16.46
C ASN A 120 16.33 -1.53 15.45
N PRO A 121 17.46 -0.84 15.64
CA PRO A 121 17.95 0.19 14.72
C PRO A 121 18.27 -0.34 13.31
N ASN A 122 18.56 -1.64 13.15
CA ASN A 122 18.90 -2.25 11.85
C ASN A 122 17.67 -2.49 10.94
N ASN A 123 16.45 -2.21 11.43
CA ASN A 123 15.22 -2.38 10.65
C ASN A 123 15.14 -1.42 9.47
N ALA A 124 15.72 -0.21 9.57
CA ALA A 124 15.72 0.78 8.50
C ALA A 124 16.54 0.30 7.30
N ASP A 125 17.73 -0.25 7.53
CA ASP A 125 18.61 -0.75 6.47
C ASP A 125 18.06 -2.02 5.83
N THR A 126 17.46 -2.90 6.62
CA THR A 126 16.73 -4.08 6.11
C THR A 126 15.59 -3.66 5.18
N LEU A 127 14.84 -2.63 5.54
CA LEU A 127 13.73 -2.14 4.74
C LEU A 127 14.22 -1.47 3.44
N LYS A 128 15.28 -0.65 3.50
CA LYS A 128 15.94 -0.10 2.31
C LYS A 128 16.41 -1.20 1.37
N ALA A 129 16.97 -2.29 1.91
CA ALA A 129 17.38 -3.45 1.11
C ALA A 129 16.18 -4.10 0.40
N LYS A 130 15.06 -4.32 1.10
CA LYS A 130 13.83 -4.88 0.49
C LYS A 130 13.23 -3.94 -0.58
N ILE A 131 13.26 -2.62 -0.37
CA ILE A 131 12.83 -1.62 -1.37
C ILE A 131 13.72 -1.71 -2.62
N ASN A 132 15.04 -1.77 -2.45
CA ASN A 132 15.98 -1.90 -3.55
C ASN A 132 15.81 -3.22 -4.30
N GLU A 133 15.46 -4.31 -3.60
CA GLU A 133 15.18 -5.60 -4.20
C GLU A 133 13.91 -5.54 -5.08
N LEU A 134 12.81 -4.96 -4.59
CA LEU A 134 11.59 -4.73 -5.38
C LEU A 134 11.86 -3.87 -6.62
N ARG A 135 12.66 -2.80 -6.47
CA ARG A 135 13.10 -1.99 -7.61
C ARG A 135 13.89 -2.83 -8.61
N GLY A 136 14.81 -3.67 -8.14
CA GLY A 136 15.59 -4.56 -9.01
C GLY A 136 14.73 -5.54 -9.81
N LEU A 137 13.62 -6.02 -9.24
CA LEU A 137 12.68 -6.91 -9.92
C LEU A 137 11.98 -6.24 -11.12
N SER A 138 11.84 -4.91 -11.13
CA SER A 138 11.19 -4.20 -12.24
C SER A 138 12.01 -4.23 -13.54
N ALA A 139 13.32 -4.53 -13.44
CA ALA A 139 14.23 -4.60 -14.58
C ALA A 139 13.99 -5.79 -15.52
N ASN A 140 13.04 -6.69 -15.21
CA ASN A 140 12.73 -7.89 -15.99
C ASN A 140 13.97 -8.77 -16.26
N THR A 141 14.80 -8.98 -15.23
CA THR A 141 16.02 -9.81 -15.30
C THR A 141 15.86 -11.12 -14.54
N TRP A 142 16.68 -12.13 -14.86
CA TRP A 142 16.66 -13.43 -14.19
C TRP A 142 17.41 -13.39 -12.85
N PHE A 143 16.76 -13.88 -11.81
CA PHE A 143 17.30 -14.03 -10.46
C PHE A 143 17.55 -15.50 -10.16
N GLU A 144 18.74 -15.81 -9.64
CA GLU A 144 19.14 -17.17 -9.32
C GLU A 144 18.52 -17.67 -8.01
N LEU A 145 17.99 -18.89 -8.04
CA LEU A 145 17.47 -19.65 -6.89
C LEU A 145 18.40 -20.79 -6.45
N GLY A 146 19.53 -20.94 -7.15
CA GLY A 146 20.46 -22.06 -7.03
C GLY A 146 20.02 -23.28 -7.83
N ASN A 147 20.93 -24.25 -8.02
CA ASN A 147 20.70 -25.47 -8.80
C ASN A 147 20.22 -25.21 -10.23
N ASN A 148 20.79 -24.19 -10.90
CA ASN A 148 20.43 -23.79 -12.26
C ASN A 148 18.93 -23.47 -12.44
N ARG A 149 18.31 -22.95 -11.38
CA ARG A 149 16.94 -22.45 -11.38
C ARG A 149 16.92 -20.95 -11.23
N TYR A 150 16.00 -20.33 -11.94
CA TYR A 150 15.90 -18.88 -12.03
C TYR A 150 14.43 -18.46 -12.05
N TYR A 151 14.14 -17.25 -11.58
CA TYR A 151 12.85 -16.61 -11.78
C TYR A 151 13.03 -15.18 -12.27
N ARG A 152 12.03 -14.61 -12.92
CA ARG A 152 11.97 -13.18 -13.21
C ARG A 152 10.55 -12.67 -13.03
N VAL A 153 10.43 -11.39 -12.68
CA VAL A 153 9.16 -10.68 -12.72
C VAL A 153 9.03 -10.04 -14.09
N VAL A 154 8.00 -10.43 -14.84
CA VAL A 154 7.69 -9.83 -16.15
C VAL A 154 7.00 -8.48 -15.94
N GLY A 155 6.11 -8.41 -14.96
CA GLY A 155 5.40 -7.19 -14.61
C GLY A 155 4.51 -7.36 -13.39
N TYR A 156 4.16 -6.22 -12.80
CA TYR A 156 3.12 -6.05 -11.80
C TYR A 156 2.29 -4.83 -12.18
N ASP A 157 0.97 -5.02 -12.29
CA ASP A 157 0.01 -3.99 -12.67
C ASP A 157 -1.06 -3.84 -11.58
N TYR A 158 -1.23 -2.64 -11.03
CA TYR A 158 -2.22 -2.32 -10.01
C TYR A 158 -3.38 -1.53 -10.58
N SER A 159 -4.59 -2.06 -10.43
CA SER A 159 -5.83 -1.39 -10.85
C SER A 159 -6.53 -0.73 -9.66
N ILE A 160 -6.52 0.61 -9.61
CA ILE A 160 -7.20 1.40 -8.58
C ILE A 160 -8.71 1.08 -8.53
N GLY A 161 -9.35 0.95 -9.70
CA GLY A 161 -10.81 0.75 -9.79
C GLY A 161 -11.29 -0.59 -9.21
N THR A 162 -10.43 -1.62 -9.22
CA THR A 162 -10.77 -2.94 -8.69
C THR A 162 -10.06 -3.28 -7.38
N GLY A 163 -9.02 -2.51 -7.00
CA GLY A 163 -8.17 -2.82 -5.86
C GLY A 163 -7.39 -4.12 -6.06
N ARG A 164 -6.97 -4.46 -7.28
CA ARG A 164 -6.29 -5.73 -7.60
C ARG A 164 -4.92 -5.46 -8.21
N GLY A 165 -3.92 -6.20 -7.73
CA GLY A 165 -2.60 -6.30 -8.34
C GLY A 165 -2.49 -7.58 -9.16
N VAL A 166 -2.09 -7.46 -10.42
CA VAL A 166 -1.80 -8.60 -11.31
C VAL A 166 -0.28 -8.75 -11.38
N LEU A 167 0.23 -9.89 -10.92
CA LEU A 167 1.67 -10.20 -10.91
C LEU A 167 1.95 -11.31 -11.92
N THR A 168 2.86 -11.03 -12.85
CA THR A 168 3.33 -11.99 -13.86
C THR A 168 4.76 -12.39 -13.58
N ILE A 169 4.97 -13.69 -13.36
CA ILE A 169 6.28 -14.28 -13.04
C ILE A 169 6.61 -15.37 -14.04
N GLU A 170 7.89 -15.43 -14.42
CA GLU A 170 8.42 -16.57 -15.15
C GLU A 170 9.45 -17.32 -14.31
N GLY A 171 9.42 -18.64 -14.44
CA GLY A 171 10.41 -19.55 -13.87
C GLY A 171 11.16 -20.29 -14.96
N LEU A 172 12.46 -20.48 -14.76
CA LEU A 172 13.37 -21.14 -15.67
C LEU A 172 14.13 -22.23 -14.90
N SER A 173 14.21 -23.41 -15.49
CA SER A 173 15.08 -24.50 -15.01
C SER A 173 16.00 -24.90 -16.15
N ARG A 174 17.30 -24.95 -15.87
CA ARG A 174 18.35 -25.38 -16.82
C ARG A 174 19.10 -26.58 -16.26
N THR A 175 19.80 -27.31 -17.13
CA THR A 175 20.78 -28.32 -16.71
C THR A 175 22.16 -27.70 -16.49
N SER A 176 22.43 -26.58 -17.15
CA SER A 176 23.67 -25.81 -17.05
C SER A 176 23.44 -24.41 -16.48
N ALA A 177 24.47 -23.84 -15.86
CA ALA A 177 24.42 -22.48 -15.34
C ALA A 177 24.22 -21.46 -16.47
N ALA A 178 23.33 -20.49 -16.25
CA ALA A 178 23.08 -19.42 -17.20
C ALA A 178 24.29 -18.48 -17.33
N ARG A 179 24.63 -18.11 -18.57
CA ARG A 179 25.78 -17.23 -18.86
C ARG A 179 25.44 -15.73 -18.83
N ASP A 180 24.20 -15.39 -19.13
CA ASP A 180 23.72 -14.01 -19.20
C ASP A 180 22.29 -13.93 -18.63
N LEU A 181 22.14 -13.36 -17.43
CA LEU A 181 20.87 -13.22 -16.72
C LEU A 181 20.00 -12.05 -17.24
N THR A 182 20.53 -11.21 -18.12
CA THR A 182 19.79 -10.07 -18.71
C THR A 182 19.06 -10.46 -19.99
N ASN A 183 19.52 -11.49 -20.69
CA ASN A 183 18.85 -11.98 -21.87
C ASN A 183 17.50 -12.64 -21.51
N THR A 184 16.43 -12.06 -22.01
CA THR A 184 15.04 -12.48 -21.78
C THR A 184 14.41 -13.22 -22.96
N ALA A 185 15.13 -13.32 -24.09
CA ALA A 185 14.62 -13.87 -25.34
C ALA A 185 14.22 -15.34 -25.20
N ILE A 186 13.22 -15.76 -25.97
CA ILE A 186 12.67 -17.12 -25.96
C ILE A 186 13.75 -18.15 -26.38
N ASN A 187 14.58 -17.81 -27.36
CA ASN A 187 15.62 -18.66 -27.92
C ASN A 187 16.94 -18.70 -27.13
N ARG A 188 17.03 -18.04 -25.96
CA ARG A 188 18.28 -17.97 -25.16
C ARG A 188 18.78 -19.33 -24.69
N ASP A 189 17.91 -20.32 -24.51
CA ASP A 189 18.27 -21.63 -23.98
C ASP A 189 18.47 -22.67 -25.09
N ILE A 190 18.75 -22.24 -26.34
CA ILE A 190 19.05 -23.14 -27.46
C ILE A 190 20.30 -24.01 -27.21
N ASP A 191 21.13 -23.60 -26.25
CA ASP A 191 22.31 -24.35 -25.80
C ASP A 191 21.99 -25.45 -24.77
N ASP A 192 20.75 -25.54 -24.30
CA ASP A 192 20.31 -26.48 -23.27
C ASP A 192 18.97 -27.15 -23.65
N ASN A 193 19.06 -28.31 -24.29
CA ASN A 193 17.91 -29.08 -24.78
C ASN A 193 16.96 -29.60 -23.67
N ALA A 194 17.34 -29.46 -22.41
CA ALA A 194 16.53 -29.82 -21.25
C ALA A 194 16.13 -28.60 -20.40
N ALA A 195 16.37 -27.38 -20.91
CA ALA A 195 15.82 -26.18 -20.31
C ALA A 195 14.30 -26.16 -20.44
N SER A 196 13.64 -25.64 -19.41
CA SER A 196 12.19 -25.44 -19.39
C SER A 196 11.88 -24.09 -18.80
N ARG A 197 10.82 -23.47 -19.32
CA ARG A 197 10.28 -22.22 -18.82
C ARG A 197 8.81 -22.35 -18.53
N ASN A 198 8.35 -21.60 -17.55
CA ASN A 198 6.93 -21.45 -17.24
C ASN A 198 6.59 -19.98 -16.99
N ARG A 199 5.35 -19.57 -17.29
CA ARG A 199 4.81 -18.27 -16.91
C ARG A 199 3.57 -18.47 -16.05
N VAL A 200 3.54 -17.80 -14.91
CA VAL A 200 2.41 -17.78 -13.99
C VAL A 200 1.92 -16.35 -13.86
N VAL A 201 0.60 -16.17 -13.99
CA VAL A 201 -0.11 -14.92 -13.72
C VAL A 201 -0.96 -15.12 -12.47
N VAL A 202 -0.78 -14.27 -11.47
CA VAL A 202 -1.59 -14.29 -10.25
C VAL A 202 -2.29 -12.95 -10.04
N THR A 203 -3.52 -13.01 -9.54
CA THR A 203 -4.26 -11.82 -9.11
C THR A 203 -4.33 -11.78 -7.59
N ILE A 204 -3.80 -10.70 -7.01
CA ILE A 204 -3.75 -10.48 -5.57
C ILE A 204 -4.66 -9.29 -5.24
N PRO A 205 -5.78 -9.50 -4.51
CA PRO A 205 -6.57 -8.41 -3.97
C PRO A 205 -5.71 -7.56 -3.03
N ILE A 206 -5.78 -6.25 -3.15
CA ILE A 206 -5.11 -5.30 -2.26
C ILE A 206 -6.20 -4.74 -1.34
N LEU A 207 -6.29 -5.31 -0.15
CA LEU A 207 -7.29 -5.00 0.86
C LEU A 207 -6.85 -3.82 1.73
N ASP A 208 -7.79 -3.13 2.36
CA ASP A 208 -7.46 -2.23 3.47
C ASP A 208 -7.17 -3.04 4.76
N PHE A 209 -6.11 -2.68 5.49
CA PHE A 209 -5.56 -3.37 6.68
C PHE A 209 -6.60 -3.86 7.72
N ARG A 210 -6.37 -5.05 8.32
CA ARG A 210 -7.04 -5.50 9.56
C ARG A 210 -6.06 -5.60 10.77
N PRO A 211 -6.46 -5.16 11.99
CA PRO A 211 -7.75 -4.59 12.34
C PRO A 211 -7.92 -3.26 11.62
N LEU A 212 -9.12 -3.03 11.08
CA LEU A 212 -9.47 -1.83 10.32
C LEU A 212 -9.16 -0.61 11.18
N ALA A 213 -7.98 -0.02 10.99
CA ALA A 213 -7.72 1.32 11.46
C ALA A 213 -8.86 2.18 10.88
N PHE A 214 -9.52 2.98 11.71
CA PHE A 214 -10.62 3.84 11.28
C PHE A 214 -11.87 3.08 10.77
N ASN A 215 -12.30 2.00 11.43
CA ASN A 215 -13.57 1.32 11.14
C ASN A 215 -14.82 2.07 11.60
N ARG A 216 -14.65 3.22 12.25
CA ARG A 216 -15.74 4.06 12.73
C ARG A 216 -16.24 5.01 11.67
N THR A 217 -17.48 5.46 11.84
CA THR A 217 -18.04 6.57 11.06
C THR A 217 -17.35 7.89 11.34
N THR A 218 -16.68 8.00 12.50
CA THR A 218 -15.99 9.20 12.95
C THR A 218 -14.49 9.17 12.65
N VAL A 219 -13.98 10.36 12.35
CA VAL A 219 -12.55 10.68 12.24
C VAL A 219 -11.93 10.69 13.64
N PRO A 220 -10.71 10.15 13.87
CA PRO A 220 -10.04 10.21 15.18
C PRO A 220 -9.96 11.63 15.74
N ALA A 221 -10.17 11.75 17.05
CA ALA A 221 -10.04 13.03 17.76
C ALA A 221 -8.63 13.61 17.62
N LEU A 222 -7.61 12.76 17.75
CA LEU A 222 -6.22 13.13 17.58
C LEU A 222 -5.52 12.15 16.64
N TRP A 223 -4.76 12.68 15.68
CA TRP A 223 -3.77 11.90 14.96
C TRP A 223 -2.47 12.70 14.88
N ILE A 224 -1.38 12.18 15.44
CA ILE A 224 -0.05 12.82 15.39
C ILE A 224 0.98 11.97 14.66
N SER A 225 1.82 12.60 13.85
CA SER A 225 2.87 11.89 13.09
C SER A 225 4.20 11.75 13.83
N ASP A 226 4.43 12.50 14.90
CA ASP A 226 5.67 12.56 15.67
C ASP A 226 5.39 12.81 17.15
N GLY A 227 6.29 12.30 17.98
CA GLY A 227 6.20 12.38 19.43
C GLY A 227 4.99 11.67 20.01
N THR A 228 4.69 12.04 21.24
CA THR A 228 3.58 11.54 22.05
C THR A 228 2.79 12.75 22.53
N ALA A 229 1.48 12.60 22.73
CA ALA A 229 0.70 13.62 23.44
C ALA A 229 1.01 13.61 24.95
N ASP A 230 2.27 13.89 25.31
CA ASP A 230 2.79 13.83 26.67
C ASP A 230 2.90 15.25 27.23
N ASN A 231 1.81 15.78 27.79
CA ASN A 231 1.78 17.03 28.56
C ASN A 231 0.51 17.19 29.44
N GLY A 232 -0.12 16.08 29.84
CA GLY A 232 -1.32 16.09 30.70
C GLY A 232 -2.65 16.33 29.98
N ALA A 233 -2.64 16.65 28.69
CA ALA A 233 -3.84 16.73 27.86
C ALA A 233 -4.62 15.39 27.83
N LYS A 234 -5.95 15.48 27.88
CA LYS A 234 -6.85 14.33 27.78
C LYS A 234 -7.69 14.41 26.52
N PHE A 235 -8.02 13.28 25.93
CA PHE A 235 -8.83 13.22 24.71
C PHE A 235 -10.06 12.36 24.93
N GLU A 236 -11.22 12.87 24.53
CA GLU A 236 -12.47 12.12 24.51
C GLU A 236 -12.71 11.63 23.07
N GLY A 237 -11.95 10.62 22.67
CA GLY A 237 -12.06 10.00 21.35
C GLY A 237 -10.91 9.07 21.06
N ASP A 238 -10.93 8.48 19.86
CA ASP A 238 -9.80 7.71 19.37
C ASP A 238 -8.58 8.61 19.16
N VAL A 239 -7.45 8.12 19.67
CA VAL A 239 -6.15 8.77 19.55
C VAL A 239 -5.24 7.88 18.73
N VAL A 240 -4.61 8.50 17.73
CA VAL A 240 -3.69 7.84 16.82
C VAL A 240 -2.32 8.50 16.95
N GLU A 241 -1.37 7.76 17.47
CA GLU A 241 0.03 8.20 17.55
C GLU A 241 0.83 7.38 16.52
N ASN A 242 1.88 7.96 15.93
CA ASN A 242 2.76 7.24 15.03
C ASN A 242 3.67 6.29 15.82
N VAL A 243 3.45 4.99 15.70
CA VAL A 243 4.47 3.99 16.01
C VAL A 243 4.55 2.96 14.88
N ALA A 244 5.80 2.65 14.52
CA ALA A 244 6.24 2.05 13.28
C ALA A 244 5.74 0.62 12.96
N ARG A 245 4.98 -0.05 13.84
CA ARG A 245 4.42 -1.39 13.61
C ARG A 245 3.11 -1.61 14.39
N PRO A 246 2.18 -2.45 13.86
CA PRO A 246 0.91 -2.79 14.53
C PRO A 246 1.04 -3.41 15.94
N GLU A 247 2.24 -3.85 16.32
CA GLU A 247 2.49 -4.65 17.53
C GLU A 247 2.86 -3.82 18.76
N CYS A 248 3.08 -2.51 18.60
CA CYS A 248 3.48 -1.64 19.69
C CYS A 248 2.21 -1.25 20.52
N LYS A 249 2.27 -1.26 21.86
CA LYS A 249 1.11 -1.04 22.76
C LYS A 249 1.05 0.40 23.30
N ASN A 250 -0.10 1.06 23.13
CA ASN A 250 -0.34 2.42 23.61
C ASN A 250 -0.48 2.53 25.13
N LYS A 251 -0.08 3.67 25.70
CA LYS A 251 -0.53 4.07 27.03
C LYS A 251 -1.97 4.59 26.94
N GLN A 252 -2.90 3.95 27.65
CA GLN A 252 -4.33 4.30 27.63
C GLN A 252 -4.69 5.47 28.57
N ASP A 253 -3.75 5.95 29.38
CA ASP A 253 -3.96 6.98 30.40
C ASP A 253 -4.34 8.35 29.84
N LYS A 254 -4.15 8.58 28.53
CA LYS A 254 -4.51 9.82 27.82
C LYS A 254 -5.97 9.87 27.36
N ILE A 255 -6.61 8.71 27.23
CA ILE A 255 -8.01 8.63 26.83
C ILE A 255 -8.88 8.89 28.05
N LYS A 256 -9.76 9.87 27.95
CA LYS A 256 -10.85 10.03 28.89
C LYS A 256 -12.09 9.39 28.28
N GLN A 257 -12.62 8.37 28.94
CA GLN A 257 -13.90 7.80 28.53
C GLN A 257 -15.01 8.80 28.86
N PRO A 258 -15.91 9.13 27.93
CA PRO A 258 -17.03 10.02 28.18
C PRO A 258 -17.92 9.49 29.29
N THR A 259 -18.56 10.42 30.01
CA THR A 259 -19.52 10.11 31.07
C THR A 259 -20.96 9.98 30.55
N THR A 260 -21.26 10.37 29.31
CA THR A 260 -22.60 10.31 28.67
C THR A 260 -22.52 10.26 27.13
N ASP A 261 -23.56 9.68 26.48
CA ASP A 261 -23.99 9.64 25.06
C ASP A 261 -23.03 10.16 23.96
N ALA A 262 -21.78 9.72 23.95
CA ALA A 262 -20.89 10.03 22.84
C ALA A 262 -21.06 8.98 21.71
N PRO A 263 -20.97 9.38 20.43
CA PRO A 263 -20.98 8.41 19.35
C PRO A 263 -19.82 7.41 19.51
N ASN A 264 -20.10 6.12 19.31
CA ASN A 264 -19.11 5.04 19.13
C ASN A 264 -18.18 4.76 20.34
N HIS A 265 -18.74 4.39 21.49
CA HIS A 265 -17.98 3.79 22.59
C HIS A 265 -17.64 2.29 22.36
N PRO A 266 -16.58 1.75 23.00
CA PRO A 266 -15.58 2.42 23.85
C PRO A 266 -14.44 3.05 23.04
N TYR A 267 -13.87 4.18 23.47
CA TYR A 267 -12.74 4.79 22.77
C TYR A 267 -11.44 4.03 22.90
N THR A 268 -10.63 4.05 21.83
CA THR A 268 -9.40 3.28 21.72
C THR A 268 -8.23 4.16 21.30
N ALA A 269 -7.07 4.01 21.97
CA ALA A 269 -5.82 4.55 21.47
C ALA A 269 -5.20 3.48 20.57
N GLN A 270 -4.86 3.85 19.34
CA GLN A 270 -4.31 2.95 18.35
C GLN A 270 -2.94 3.44 17.90
N PHE A 271 -1.98 2.53 17.85
CA PHE A 271 -0.78 2.75 17.06
C PHE A 271 -1.08 2.14 15.70
N VAL A 272 -1.21 3.01 14.72
CA VAL A 272 -1.43 2.59 13.35
C VAL A 272 -0.12 2.82 12.62
N GLY A 273 0.34 1.83 11.86
CA GLY A 273 1.47 2.03 10.95
C GLY A 273 1.11 2.89 9.74
N VAL A 274 0.07 3.73 9.85
CA VAL A 274 -0.49 4.50 8.75
C VAL A 274 -0.01 5.94 8.74
N PHE A 275 0.33 6.42 7.54
CA PHE A 275 0.75 7.80 7.32
C PHE A 275 -0.46 8.70 7.12
N PHE A 276 -0.30 9.99 7.43
CA PHE A 276 -1.29 10.97 7.03
C PHE A 276 -1.58 10.89 5.53
N PRO A 277 -2.85 11.02 5.12
CA PRO A 277 -3.20 11.20 3.71
C PRO A 277 -2.55 12.48 3.16
N ASN A 278 -2.62 12.67 1.84
CA ASN A 278 -2.23 13.94 1.26
C ASN A 278 -3.20 15.06 1.69
N LEU A 279 -2.67 16.27 1.88
CA LEU A 279 -3.50 17.45 2.04
C LEU A 279 -4.37 17.67 0.80
N PRO A 280 -5.62 18.15 0.97
CA PRO A 280 -6.43 18.53 -0.17
C PRO A 280 -5.78 19.58 -1.06
N PRO A 281 -5.96 19.49 -2.39
CA PRO A 281 -5.38 20.45 -3.31
C PRO A 281 -5.98 21.84 -3.08
N ILE A 282 -5.13 22.86 -3.01
CA ILE A 282 -5.57 24.24 -2.86
C ILE A 282 -6.29 24.68 -4.15
N PRO A 283 -7.49 25.25 -4.06
CA PRO A 283 -8.22 25.74 -5.24
C PRO A 283 -7.50 26.94 -5.87
N THR A 284 -7.32 26.90 -7.18
CA THR A 284 -6.67 27.97 -7.96
C THR A 284 -7.63 29.10 -8.37
N ASN A 285 -8.93 28.79 -8.48
CA ASN A 285 -9.93 29.67 -9.08
C ASN A 285 -10.79 30.46 -8.07
N LEU A 286 -10.28 30.72 -6.87
CA LEU A 286 -11.03 31.55 -5.90
C LEU A 286 -11.02 33.05 -6.28
N PRO A 287 -12.06 33.81 -5.90
CA PRO A 287 -12.06 35.27 -5.99
C PRO A 287 -10.89 35.89 -5.24
N SER A 288 -10.34 37.01 -5.75
CA SER A 288 -9.17 37.67 -5.13
C SER A 288 -9.42 38.06 -3.67
N VAL A 289 -10.66 38.39 -3.30
CA VAL A 289 -11.02 38.73 -1.91
C VAL A 289 -10.92 37.54 -0.96
N GLN A 290 -10.96 36.30 -1.45
CA GLN A 290 -10.83 35.06 -0.67
C GLN A 290 -9.42 34.46 -0.71
N LYS A 291 -8.45 35.17 -1.30
CA LYS A 291 -7.07 34.73 -1.46
C LYS A 291 -6.12 35.49 -0.55
N ASP A 292 -5.04 34.83 -0.16
CA ASP A 292 -3.86 35.42 0.51
C ASP A 292 -4.20 36.26 1.76
N LEU A 293 -5.24 35.88 2.50
CA LEU A 293 -5.74 36.63 3.64
C LEU A 293 -4.74 36.64 4.80
N ALA A 294 -4.53 37.80 5.41
CA ALA A 294 -3.81 37.92 6.68
C ALA A 294 -4.81 38.34 7.76
N LEU A 295 -5.20 37.40 8.62
CA LEU A 295 -6.24 37.63 9.61
C LEU A 295 -5.61 38.07 10.93
N THR A 296 -5.65 39.37 11.21
CA THR A 296 -5.05 39.98 12.42
C THR A 296 -6.08 40.62 13.37
N THR A 297 -7.34 40.67 12.95
CA THR A 297 -8.46 41.26 13.71
C THR A 297 -9.66 40.33 13.70
N SER A 298 -10.65 40.63 14.54
CA SER A 298 -11.88 39.85 14.54
C SER A 298 -12.63 39.96 13.22
N GLU A 299 -13.15 38.84 12.72
CA GLU A 299 -13.85 38.76 11.45
C GLU A 299 -14.80 37.56 11.45
N THR A 300 -15.94 37.69 10.76
CA THR A 300 -16.95 36.63 10.64
C THR A 300 -16.93 36.07 9.22
N PHE A 301 -16.89 34.74 9.09
CA PHE A 301 -16.91 34.04 7.81
C PHE A 301 -18.18 33.18 7.65
N PRO A 302 -18.69 33.03 6.41
CA PRO A 302 -18.30 33.80 5.23
C PRO A 302 -18.67 35.28 5.38
N ARG A 303 -17.90 36.18 4.76
CA ARG A 303 -18.27 37.60 4.74
C ARG A 303 -19.39 37.84 3.76
N THR A 304 -20.09 38.95 3.96
CA THR A 304 -21.02 39.48 2.97
C THR A 304 -20.33 39.66 1.62
N GLY A 305 -20.82 38.96 0.59
CA GLY A 305 -20.30 39.03 -0.78
C GLY A 305 -19.25 37.98 -1.13
N ASP A 306 -18.79 37.16 -0.18
CA ASP A 306 -17.95 36.00 -0.51
C ASP A 306 -18.75 34.98 -1.36
N THR A 307 -18.07 34.30 -2.28
CA THR A 307 -18.71 33.36 -3.21
C THR A 307 -18.35 31.92 -2.84
N PRO A 308 -19.35 31.03 -2.67
CA PRO A 308 -19.06 29.63 -2.41
C PRO A 308 -18.63 28.90 -3.69
N THR A 309 -17.86 27.84 -3.49
CA THR A 309 -17.49 26.87 -4.53
C THR A 309 -18.39 25.63 -4.41
N PRO A 310 -18.98 25.13 -5.50
CA PRO A 310 -19.72 23.89 -5.48
C PRO A 310 -18.76 22.71 -5.31
N ARG A 311 -19.03 21.86 -4.31
CA ARG A 311 -18.29 20.62 -4.04
C ARG A 311 -19.25 19.44 -3.98
N THR A 312 -18.73 18.24 -4.21
CA THR A 312 -19.48 16.99 -3.98
C THR A 312 -18.88 16.31 -2.75
N ILE A 313 -19.67 16.19 -1.69
CA ILE A 313 -19.27 15.52 -0.44
C ILE A 313 -20.23 14.35 -0.23
N ASN A 314 -19.69 13.14 -0.09
CA ASN A 314 -20.48 11.91 0.07
C ASN A 314 -21.59 11.75 -0.99
N GLY A 315 -21.28 12.08 -2.26
CA GLY A 315 -22.24 12.01 -3.37
C GLY A 315 -23.29 13.13 -3.38
N GLN A 316 -23.25 14.08 -2.45
CA GLN A 316 -24.17 15.22 -2.39
C GLN A 316 -23.49 16.52 -2.82
N GLY A 317 -24.16 17.30 -3.67
CA GLY A 317 -23.72 18.64 -4.03
C GLY A 317 -23.91 19.61 -2.86
N VAL A 318 -22.83 20.27 -2.43
CA VAL A 318 -22.83 21.22 -1.32
C VAL A 318 -22.08 22.50 -1.70
N GLN A 319 -22.45 23.62 -1.10
CA GLN A 319 -21.76 24.90 -1.25
C GLN A 319 -20.72 25.06 -0.14
N VAL A 320 -19.48 25.40 -0.51
CA VAL A 320 -18.37 25.53 0.43
C VAL A 320 -17.66 26.86 0.21
N TYR A 321 -17.52 27.66 1.26
CA TYR A 321 -16.74 28.88 1.23
C TYR A 321 -15.27 28.55 1.51
N GLU A 322 -14.44 28.66 0.49
CA GLU A 322 -13.03 28.32 0.56
C GLU A 322 -12.18 29.60 0.62
N TYR A 323 -11.14 29.60 1.44
CA TYR A 323 -10.24 30.74 1.59
C TYR A 323 -8.79 30.29 1.66
N ILE A 324 -7.90 31.04 1.00
CA ILE A 324 -6.45 30.89 1.18
C ILE A 324 -6.02 31.93 2.19
N VAL A 325 -5.46 31.47 3.31
CA VAL A 325 -5.07 32.31 4.44
C VAL A 325 -3.57 32.20 4.63
N ASN A 326 -2.86 33.33 4.57
CA ASN A 326 -1.42 33.37 4.83
C ASN A 326 -1.12 33.06 6.30
N ASN A 327 -1.77 33.77 7.23
CA ASN A 327 -1.64 33.52 8.68
C ASN A 327 -2.90 33.97 9.41
N ILE A 328 -3.13 33.41 10.59
CA ILE A 328 -4.10 33.90 11.57
C ILE A 328 -3.31 34.30 12.82
N ASN A 329 -3.24 35.58 13.13
CA ASN A 329 -2.49 36.12 14.27
C ASN A 329 -3.36 37.13 15.02
N LEU A 330 -4.19 36.61 15.92
CA LEU A 330 -5.08 37.41 16.74
C LEU A 330 -4.42 37.73 18.08
N SER A 331 -4.74 38.89 18.62
CA SER A 331 -4.22 39.35 19.92
C SER A 331 -5.33 39.95 20.76
N GLY A 332 -5.14 39.98 22.09
CA GLY A 332 -6.15 40.47 23.02
C GLY A 332 -7.43 39.64 22.93
N SER A 333 -8.58 40.31 22.74
CA SER A 333 -9.89 39.69 22.54
C SER A 333 -10.24 39.45 21.06
N GLY A 334 -9.25 39.47 20.16
CA GLY A 334 -9.45 39.20 18.74
C GLY A 334 -9.90 37.77 18.47
N GLN A 335 -10.85 37.57 17.57
CA GLN A 335 -11.49 36.27 17.34
C GLN A 335 -12.04 36.13 15.91
N ILE A 336 -11.81 34.98 15.27
CA ILE A 336 -12.51 34.61 14.04
C ILE A 336 -13.78 33.84 14.39
N THR A 337 -14.92 34.24 13.82
CA THR A 337 -16.21 33.56 14.02
C THR A 337 -16.70 32.93 12.73
N ILE A 338 -17.10 31.66 12.78
CA ILE A 338 -17.73 30.98 11.65
C ILE A 338 -19.24 30.95 11.85
N THR A 339 -19.96 31.44 10.84
CA THR A 339 -21.42 31.47 10.83
C THR A 339 -21.98 30.04 10.89
N PRO A 340 -22.78 29.69 11.92
CA PRO A 340 -23.34 28.36 12.06
C PRO A 340 -24.13 27.91 10.83
N GLY A 341 -23.96 26.66 10.41
CA GLY A 341 -24.62 26.07 9.25
C GLY A 341 -23.92 26.34 7.91
N GLN A 342 -23.01 27.32 7.84
CA GLN A 342 -22.18 27.53 6.65
C GLN A 342 -20.98 26.57 6.65
N ARG A 343 -20.59 26.08 5.47
CA ARG A 343 -19.37 25.27 5.31
C ARG A 343 -18.21 26.18 4.91
N VAL A 344 -17.17 26.21 5.74
CA VAL A 344 -15.98 27.04 5.55
C VAL A 344 -14.73 26.17 5.56
N VAL A 345 -13.87 26.38 4.56
CA VAL A 345 -12.57 25.72 4.46
C VAL A 345 -11.47 26.77 4.41
N PHE A 346 -10.52 26.68 5.34
CA PHE A 346 -9.32 27.49 5.34
C PHE A 346 -8.11 26.67 4.88
N TYR A 347 -7.47 27.09 3.80
CA TYR A 347 -6.16 26.62 3.38
C TYR A 347 -5.10 27.57 3.93
N VAL A 348 -4.47 27.20 5.05
CA VAL A 348 -3.57 28.07 5.82
C VAL A 348 -2.11 27.79 5.45
N ARG A 349 -1.41 28.81 4.97
CA ARG A 349 0.00 28.68 4.52
C ARG A 349 1.04 28.88 5.61
N GLY A 350 0.65 29.51 6.71
CA GLY A 350 1.52 29.86 7.82
C GLY A 350 0.90 29.46 9.15
N ASN A 351 1.19 30.22 10.20
CA ASN A 351 0.80 29.87 11.57
C ASN A 351 -0.63 30.32 11.90
N ILE A 352 -1.21 29.65 12.91
CA ILE A 352 -2.43 30.08 13.58
C ILE A 352 -2.08 30.35 15.04
N ASN A 353 -2.34 31.56 15.48
CA ASN A 353 -2.27 31.98 16.88
C ASN A 353 -3.49 32.85 17.16
N GLY A 354 -4.45 32.34 17.93
CA GLY A 354 -5.66 33.09 18.23
C GLY A 354 -6.89 32.25 18.52
N ALA A 355 -8.00 32.95 18.77
CA ALA A 355 -9.30 32.36 19.01
C ALA A 355 -10.08 32.19 17.71
N ILE A 356 -10.62 30.98 17.51
CA ILE A 356 -11.56 30.67 16.43
C ILE A 356 -12.80 30.06 17.09
N GLU A 357 -13.97 30.61 16.80
CA GLU A 357 -15.24 30.05 17.24
C GLU A 357 -16.02 29.50 16.06
N HIS A 358 -16.53 28.30 16.30
CA HIS A 358 -17.60 27.74 15.51
C HIS A 358 -18.46 26.95 16.48
N ASN A 359 -19.68 27.44 16.71
CA ASN A 359 -20.61 26.85 17.66
C ASN A 359 -21.94 26.59 16.97
N CYS A 360 -22.20 25.32 16.68
CA CYS A 360 -23.41 24.87 16.02
C CYS A 360 -24.65 24.99 16.90
N GLY A 361 -24.52 24.94 18.23
CA GLY A 361 -25.67 24.95 19.13
C GLY A 361 -26.75 23.96 18.69
N THR A 362 -27.94 24.47 18.39
CA THR A 362 -29.09 23.72 17.85
C THR A 362 -29.36 24.00 16.36
N THR A 363 -28.45 24.68 15.67
CA THR A 363 -28.61 25.11 14.28
C THR A 363 -28.68 23.91 13.34
N THR A 364 -29.80 23.79 12.62
CA THR A 364 -30.00 22.70 11.65
C THR A 364 -28.95 22.75 10.54
N GLY A 365 -28.37 21.60 10.20
CA GLY A 365 -27.34 21.50 9.15
C GLY A 365 -25.95 22.01 9.57
N CYS A 366 -25.79 22.54 10.78
CA CYS A 366 -24.48 22.82 11.36
C CYS A 366 -23.90 21.54 11.96
N LYS A 367 -22.70 21.18 11.52
CA LYS A 367 -21.95 20.03 12.02
C LYS A 367 -20.50 20.42 12.33
N PRO A 368 -19.79 19.69 13.21
CA PRO A 368 -18.39 19.99 13.49
C PRO A 368 -17.47 19.98 12.26
N GLY A 369 -17.72 19.12 11.27
CA GLY A 369 -16.99 19.11 10.01
C GLY A 369 -17.36 20.25 9.03
N ASN A 370 -18.25 21.18 9.39
CA ASN A 370 -18.53 22.35 8.54
C ASN A 370 -17.36 23.34 8.52
N LEU A 371 -16.55 23.41 9.57
CA LEU A 371 -15.28 24.14 9.56
C LEU A 371 -14.13 23.16 9.36
N GLN A 372 -13.37 23.33 8.28
CA GLN A 372 -12.18 22.52 7.98
C GLN A 372 -10.97 23.41 7.77
N ILE A 373 -9.86 23.10 8.42
CA ILE A 373 -8.62 23.86 8.36
C ILE A 373 -7.52 22.94 7.85
N TYR A 374 -6.96 23.26 6.67
CA TYR A 374 -5.87 22.55 6.04
C TYR A 374 -4.63 23.42 6.04
N ALA A 375 -3.60 23.06 6.80
CA ALA A 375 -2.38 23.87 6.89
C ALA A 375 -1.18 23.17 6.25
N ASN A 376 -0.43 23.89 5.41
CA ASN A 376 0.59 23.29 4.54
C ASN A 376 2.00 23.91 4.61
N ASN A 377 2.22 24.89 5.50
CA ASN A 377 3.50 25.56 5.72
C ASN A 377 4.19 26.10 4.43
N GLU A 378 3.41 26.53 3.43
CA GLU A 378 3.94 27.15 2.21
C GLU A 378 4.79 28.40 2.48
N LEU A 379 4.54 29.09 3.61
CA LEU A 379 5.37 30.23 4.06
C LEU A 379 6.70 29.81 4.70
N LYS A 380 6.99 28.50 4.77
CA LYS A 380 8.27 27.93 5.24
C LYS A 380 8.67 28.40 6.64
N SER A 381 7.71 28.43 7.57
CA SER A 381 8.02 28.61 8.99
C SER A 381 8.97 27.49 9.43
N THR A 382 10.01 27.85 10.18
CA THR A 382 10.94 26.88 10.78
C THR A 382 10.33 26.16 11.98
N ALA A 383 9.30 26.74 12.59
CA ALA A 383 8.50 26.18 13.66
C ALA A 383 7.01 26.39 13.33
N PRO A 384 6.44 25.63 12.37
CA PRO A 384 5.03 25.73 12.02
C PRO A 384 4.18 25.29 13.21
N GLN A 385 3.25 26.17 13.63
CA GLN A 385 2.44 25.92 14.82
C GLN A 385 1.00 26.43 14.67
N ILE A 386 0.07 25.68 15.27
CA ILE A 386 -1.32 26.07 15.48
C ILE A 386 -1.53 26.11 16.99
N CYS A 387 -1.60 27.32 17.54
CA CYS A 387 -1.98 27.58 18.92
C CYS A 387 -3.38 28.19 18.97
N LEU A 388 -4.34 27.40 19.42
CA LEU A 388 -5.70 27.86 19.65
C LEU A 388 -5.79 28.48 21.05
N THR A 389 -6.26 29.71 21.12
CA THR A 389 -6.47 30.46 22.37
C THR A 389 -7.95 30.78 22.56
N GLY A 390 -8.34 31.19 23.77
CA GLY A 390 -9.69 31.64 24.08
C GLY A 390 -10.59 30.61 24.76
N ASN A 391 -11.70 31.11 25.31
CA ASN A 391 -12.67 30.35 26.09
C ASN A 391 -13.87 29.86 25.27
N GLU A 392 -13.87 30.16 23.98
CA GLU A 392 -15.00 29.89 23.09
C GLU A 392 -15.01 28.44 22.61
N LYS A 393 -16.17 28.02 22.11
CA LYS A 393 -16.36 26.68 21.57
C LYS A 393 -15.89 26.65 20.11
N LEU A 394 -15.00 25.71 19.81
CA LEU A 394 -14.54 25.40 18.48
C LEU A 394 -15.06 24.02 18.05
N GLU A 395 -15.89 23.99 17.03
CA GLU A 395 -16.31 22.78 16.34
C GLU A 395 -15.63 22.70 14.97
N ALA A 396 -14.59 21.86 14.81
CA ALA A 396 -13.77 21.89 13.60
C ALA A 396 -13.05 20.58 13.29
N PHE A 397 -12.65 20.44 12.02
CA PHE A 397 -11.61 19.51 11.60
C PHE A 397 -10.33 20.28 11.26
N ILE A 398 -9.21 19.94 11.89
CA ILE A 398 -7.89 20.54 11.62
C ILE A 398 -6.96 19.45 11.08
N PHE A 399 -6.39 19.66 9.90
CA PHE A 399 -5.35 18.81 9.33
C PHE A 399 -4.13 19.63 8.91
N ALA A 400 -3.06 19.47 9.67
CA ALA A 400 -1.85 20.28 9.59
C ALA A 400 -0.61 19.39 9.84
N PRO A 401 -0.27 18.49 8.89
CA PRO A 401 0.66 17.38 9.11
C PRO A 401 2.05 17.80 9.59
N ASP A 402 2.52 18.99 9.21
CA ASP A 402 3.84 19.50 9.57
C ASP A 402 3.84 20.37 10.84
N TYR A 403 2.67 20.67 11.42
CA TYR A 403 2.51 21.66 12.48
C TYR A 403 2.47 21.04 13.87
N SER A 404 3.14 21.69 14.82
CA SER A 404 2.85 21.47 16.23
C SER A 404 1.46 22.04 16.55
N LEU A 405 0.62 21.24 17.21
CA LEU A 405 -0.72 21.62 17.63
C LEU A 405 -0.75 21.90 19.12
N GLY A 406 -1.54 22.87 19.53
CA GLY A 406 -1.77 23.15 20.93
C GLY A 406 -3.00 24.01 21.13
N LYS A 407 -3.53 23.91 22.33
CA LYS A 407 -4.62 24.74 22.80
C LYS A 407 -4.33 25.21 24.22
N THR A 408 -4.53 26.49 24.48
CA THR A 408 -4.59 27.04 25.84
C THR A 408 -6.03 27.33 26.23
N ASP A 409 -6.24 27.73 27.47
CA ASP A 409 -7.53 28.19 28.02
C ASP A 409 -8.61 27.09 28.04
N THR A 410 -9.82 27.44 28.51
CA THR A 410 -10.86 26.48 28.88
C THR A 410 -11.88 26.19 27.78
N GLY A 411 -11.77 26.83 26.62
CA GLY A 411 -12.73 26.63 25.51
C GLY A 411 -12.88 25.17 25.09
N ALA A 412 -14.07 24.76 24.66
CA ALA A 412 -14.28 23.38 24.24
C ALA A 412 -13.85 23.20 22.77
N PHE A 413 -12.97 22.26 22.48
CA PHE A 413 -12.70 21.82 21.10
C PHE A 413 -13.40 20.49 20.84
N VAL A 414 -14.45 20.53 20.02
CA VAL A 414 -15.26 19.38 19.64
C VAL A 414 -15.04 19.10 18.15
N GLY A 415 -14.24 18.09 17.83
CA GLY A 415 -14.00 17.71 16.46
C GLY A 415 -12.80 16.78 16.30
N ALA A 416 -11.86 17.12 15.42
CA ALA A 416 -10.66 16.33 15.21
C ALA A 416 -9.46 17.21 14.86
N ALA A 417 -8.28 16.86 15.39
CA ALA A 417 -7.05 17.61 15.24
C ALA A 417 -5.89 16.70 14.83
N TRP A 418 -5.36 16.92 13.64
CA TRP A 418 -4.31 16.11 13.04
C TRP A 418 -3.08 16.96 12.75
N GLY A 419 -1.92 16.58 13.27
CA GLY A 419 -0.70 17.34 13.03
C GLY A 419 0.59 16.63 13.39
N LYS A 420 1.70 17.37 13.47
CA LYS A 420 3.00 16.77 13.74
C LYS A 420 3.06 16.19 15.14
N ASN A 421 2.76 17.00 16.15
CA ASN A 421 2.77 16.65 17.57
C ASN A 421 1.74 17.52 18.32
N TRP A 422 1.48 17.20 19.58
CA TRP A 422 0.55 17.95 20.43
C TRP A 422 1.24 18.52 21.67
N GLY A 423 0.96 19.78 22.01
CA GLY A 423 1.41 20.44 23.23
C GLY A 423 2.90 20.78 23.27
N GLN A 424 3.64 20.61 22.16
CA GLN A 424 5.07 20.96 22.05
C GLN A 424 5.28 22.39 21.53
N ILE A 425 4.44 23.32 21.99
CA ILE A 425 4.50 24.73 21.63
C ILE A 425 4.76 25.55 22.90
N SER A 426 5.80 26.39 22.87
CA SER A 426 6.07 27.32 23.97
C SER A 426 4.90 28.28 24.17
N GLY A 427 4.32 28.32 25.37
CA GLY A 427 3.15 29.14 25.67
C GLY A 427 1.80 28.55 25.22
N CYS A 428 1.78 27.36 24.61
CA CYS A 428 0.54 26.67 24.22
C CYS A 428 0.54 25.15 24.53
N PRO A 429 0.91 24.72 25.77
CA PRO A 429 1.19 23.31 26.06
C PRO A 429 -0.04 22.42 26.31
N SER A 430 -1.25 22.98 26.44
CA SER A 430 -2.47 22.23 26.84
C SER A 430 -2.37 21.51 28.20
N SER A 431 -1.68 22.11 29.18
CA SER A 431 -1.33 21.48 30.45
C SER A 431 -2.39 21.57 31.56
N SER A 432 -3.63 21.96 31.25
CA SER A 432 -4.69 22.18 32.26
C SER A 432 -5.35 20.90 32.79
N GLY A 433 -5.02 19.73 32.22
CA GLY A 433 -5.69 18.46 32.53
C GLY A 433 -7.12 18.34 32.00
N ALA A 434 -7.64 19.41 31.38
CA ALA A 434 -8.92 19.41 30.70
C ALA A 434 -8.88 18.56 29.41
N VAL A 435 -10.07 18.25 28.90
CA VAL A 435 -10.20 17.57 27.61
C VAL A 435 -9.77 18.54 26.51
N ALA A 436 -8.74 18.15 25.78
CA ALA A 436 -8.15 18.91 24.71
C ALA A 436 -8.98 18.83 23.42
N VAL A 437 -9.49 17.65 23.09
CA VAL A 437 -10.37 17.42 21.92
C VAL A 437 -11.41 16.34 22.26
N THR A 438 -12.66 16.59 21.89
CA THR A 438 -13.76 15.61 21.92
C THR A 438 -14.15 15.21 20.50
N GLN A 439 -14.11 13.93 20.17
CA GLN A 439 -14.36 13.40 18.81
C GLN A 439 -15.82 13.57 18.38
N LYS A 440 -16.08 14.34 17.32
CA LYS A 440 -17.42 14.43 16.69
C LYS A 440 -17.47 14.63 15.17
N VAL A 441 -16.33 14.69 14.47
CA VAL A 441 -16.32 14.81 13.01
C VAL A 441 -16.51 13.44 12.36
N GLU A 442 -17.41 13.34 11.39
CA GLU A 442 -17.61 12.14 10.58
C GLU A 442 -16.79 12.18 9.28
N TRP A 443 -16.38 11.01 8.79
CA TRP A 443 -15.68 10.90 7.49
C TRP A 443 -16.50 11.48 6.33
N THR A 444 -17.82 11.37 6.42
CA THR A 444 -18.79 11.86 5.42
C THR A 444 -18.93 13.39 5.41
N GLU A 445 -18.34 14.09 6.38
CA GLU A 445 -18.42 15.56 6.46
C GLU A 445 -17.26 16.25 5.73
N LEU A 446 -16.14 15.55 5.54
CA LEU A 446 -14.90 16.09 4.98
C LEU A 446 -15.02 16.40 3.48
N ILE A 447 -14.38 17.48 3.02
CA ILE A 447 -14.41 17.85 1.59
C ILE A 447 -13.67 16.85 0.68
N GLN A 448 -12.83 16.01 1.27
CA GLN A 448 -12.07 14.97 0.60
C GLN A 448 -12.04 13.72 1.49
N ASP A 449 -12.02 12.56 0.86
CA ASP A 449 -11.75 11.31 1.58
C ASP A 449 -10.30 11.30 2.08
N LEU A 450 -10.16 11.52 3.37
CA LEU A 450 -8.89 11.52 4.09
C LEU A 450 -8.66 10.19 4.84
N LYS A 451 -9.48 9.17 4.58
CA LYS A 451 -9.28 7.87 5.20
C LYS A 451 -8.02 7.23 4.60
N PRO A 452 -6.98 6.96 5.41
CA PRO A 452 -5.76 6.35 4.92
C PRO A 452 -6.05 4.94 4.40
N LYS A 453 -5.58 4.66 3.18
CA LYS A 453 -5.66 3.34 2.56
C LYS A 453 -4.37 2.60 2.87
N PHE A 454 -4.44 1.52 3.64
CA PHE A 454 -3.28 0.67 3.88
C PHE A 454 -3.43 -0.64 3.15
N PRO A 455 -2.67 -0.84 2.06
CA PRO A 455 -2.75 -2.07 1.31
C PRO A 455 -2.30 -3.25 2.17
N GLN A 456 -3.07 -4.32 2.13
CA GLN A 456 -2.73 -5.65 2.62
C GLN A 456 -2.95 -6.60 1.45
N LEU A 457 -2.01 -7.51 1.24
CA LEU A 457 -2.23 -8.58 0.27
C LEU A 457 -3.34 -9.49 0.81
N GLY A 458 -4.43 -9.60 0.05
CA GLY A 458 -5.45 -10.62 0.23
C GLY A 458 -4.96 -11.98 -0.26
N GLU A 459 -5.79 -12.99 -0.06
CA GLU A 459 -5.54 -14.33 -0.63
C GLU A 459 -5.52 -14.26 -2.16
N ILE A 460 -4.69 -15.09 -2.79
CA ILE A 460 -4.59 -15.16 -4.26
C ILE A 460 -5.97 -15.48 -4.81
N ALA A 461 -6.56 -14.52 -5.54
CA ALA A 461 -7.91 -14.65 -6.07
C ALA A 461 -7.95 -15.39 -7.40
N ASN A 462 -6.83 -15.40 -8.13
CA ASN A 462 -6.67 -16.17 -9.36
C ASN A 462 -5.22 -16.65 -9.51
N TRP A 463 -5.06 -17.88 -10.00
CA TRP A 463 -3.79 -18.49 -10.36
C TRP A 463 -3.92 -19.12 -11.73
N CYS A 464 -3.04 -18.77 -12.66
CA CYS A 464 -3.15 -19.24 -14.02
C CYS A 464 -1.75 -19.41 -14.65
N GLU A 465 -1.57 -20.50 -15.40
CA GLU A 465 -0.34 -20.79 -16.14
C GLU A 465 -0.55 -20.41 -17.62
N GLU A 466 0.38 -19.64 -18.18
CA GLU A 466 0.31 -19.18 -19.57
C GLU A 466 1.45 -19.72 -20.42
N ARG A 467 1.17 -19.84 -21.72
CA ARG A 467 2.23 -20.10 -22.71
C ARG A 467 3.12 -18.88 -22.87
N ILE A 468 4.41 -19.14 -23.07
CA ILE A 468 5.44 -18.10 -23.20
C ILE A 468 5.50 -17.54 -24.64
N ASP A 469 4.94 -18.27 -25.61
CA ASP A 469 5.09 -18.02 -27.05
C ASP A 469 4.02 -17.10 -27.68
N THR A 470 3.08 -16.56 -26.90
CA THR A 470 2.00 -15.73 -27.47
C THR A 470 2.32 -14.24 -27.29
N THR A 471 2.36 -13.51 -28.42
CA THR A 471 2.28 -12.04 -28.46
C THR A 471 0.88 -11.52 -28.10
N ASP A 472 -0.06 -12.42 -27.87
CA ASP A 472 -1.44 -12.11 -27.55
C ASP A 472 -1.59 -11.63 -26.09
N PRO A 473 -2.61 -10.81 -25.79
CA PRO A 473 -2.95 -10.41 -24.44
C PRO A 473 -3.15 -11.64 -23.54
N SER A 474 -2.67 -11.58 -22.30
CA SER A 474 -2.83 -12.63 -21.30
C SER A 474 -4.29 -13.11 -21.22
N GLU A 475 -4.52 -14.41 -21.44
CA GLU A 475 -5.83 -15.06 -21.30
C GLU A 475 -6.23 -15.20 -19.83
N CYS A 476 -5.27 -15.05 -18.92
CA CYS A 476 -5.42 -15.23 -17.48
C CYS A 476 -5.82 -13.96 -16.71
N VAL A 477 -5.79 -12.77 -17.34
CA VAL A 477 -6.30 -11.55 -16.71
C VAL A 477 -7.84 -11.58 -16.72
N PRO A 478 -8.51 -11.45 -15.56
CA PRO A 478 -9.97 -11.34 -15.53
C PRO A 478 -10.41 -10.18 -16.41
N ARG A 479 -11.23 -10.44 -17.43
CA ARG A 479 -11.87 -9.37 -18.21
C ARG A 479 -12.77 -8.56 -17.25
N PRO A 480 -12.79 -7.23 -17.38
CA PRO A 480 -13.58 -6.36 -16.51
C PRO A 480 -15.08 -6.69 -16.51
#